data_AF-A0A959LKG8-F1
#
_entry.id   AF-A0A959LKG8-F1
#
_cell.length_a   1.000
_cell.length_b   1.000
_cell.length_c   1.000
_cell.angle_alpha   90.00
_cell.angle_beta   90.00
_cell.angle_gamma   90.00
#
_symmetry.space_group_name_H-M   'P 1'
#
loop_
_entity.id
_entity.type
_entity.pdbx_description
1 polymer ?
#
loop_
_entity_poly.entity_id
_entity_poly.type
_entity_poly.pdbx_seq_one_letter_code
_entity_poly.pdbx_strand_id
1 'polypeptide(L)'
;MHKNLSKTLIIFFAAVSFSSCVKTFTCECTYKDSNFTYSTEENYVGTKKKAQSDCDNMKDDINYGYNSLGTGTVSCTLRAGLE
;
A
#
# COMPACT_ATOMS: atom_id res chain seq x y z
N MET A 1 -45.97 -21.25 -24.08
CA MET A 1 -44.63 -21.41 -24.71
C MET A 1 -43.81 -20.18 -24.41
N HIS A 2 -42.75 -20.35 -23.62
CA HIS A 2 -41.69 -19.38 -23.37
C HIS A 2 -40.92 -19.07 -24.67
N LYS A 3 -40.45 -17.83 -24.84
CA LYS A 3 -39.07 -17.49 -25.28
C LYS A 3 -38.83 -15.97 -25.26
N ASN A 4 -38.29 -15.53 -24.12
CA ASN A 4 -37.09 -14.69 -23.98
C ASN A 4 -37.04 -13.36 -24.74
N LEU A 5 -37.54 -12.30 -24.10
CA LEU A 5 -37.09 -10.93 -24.36
C LEU A 5 -35.61 -10.81 -23.95
N SER A 6 -34.77 -10.50 -24.93
CA SER A 6 -33.35 -10.23 -24.83
C SER A 6 -33.01 -9.20 -23.73
N LYS A 7 -32.59 -9.69 -22.57
CA LYS A 7 -31.84 -8.93 -21.57
C LYS A 7 -30.38 -8.82 -22.00
N THR A 8 -30.07 -7.90 -22.92
CA THR A 8 -28.66 -7.66 -23.30
C THR A 8 -28.42 -6.20 -23.61
N LEU A 9 -28.55 -5.29 -22.64
CA LEU A 9 -28.04 -3.92 -22.78
C LEU A 9 -27.97 -3.17 -21.43
N ILE A 10 -27.31 -3.75 -20.43
CA ILE A 10 -26.87 -3.03 -19.23
C ILE A 10 -25.47 -3.50 -18.83
N ILE A 11 -24.50 -3.35 -19.73
CA ILE A 11 -23.07 -3.56 -19.40
C ILE A 11 -22.24 -2.50 -20.13
N PHE A 12 -22.46 -1.20 -19.86
CA PHE A 12 -21.57 -0.16 -20.39
C PHE A 12 -21.35 1.06 -19.44
N PHE A 13 -21.83 1.00 -18.19
CA PHE A 13 -21.69 2.12 -17.23
C PHE A 13 -21.13 1.71 -15.85
N ALA A 14 -20.26 0.70 -15.79
CA ALA A 14 -19.52 0.37 -14.58
C ALA A 14 -17.99 0.43 -14.77
N ALA A 15 -17.51 1.12 -15.81
CA ALA A 15 -16.08 1.23 -16.11
C ALA A 15 -15.49 2.63 -15.83
N VAL A 16 -16.28 3.60 -15.33
CA VAL A 16 -15.82 4.98 -15.17
C VAL A 16 -16.24 5.58 -13.82
N SER A 17 -15.91 4.88 -12.74
CA SER A 17 -15.97 5.43 -11.38
C SER A 17 -14.69 5.21 -10.57
N PHE A 18 -13.60 4.74 -11.22
CA PHE A 18 -12.28 4.63 -10.58
C PHE A 18 -11.44 5.92 -10.61
N SER A 19 -11.97 7.03 -11.12
CA SER A 19 -11.27 8.33 -11.14
C SER A 19 -11.27 9.07 -9.79
N SER A 20 -11.35 8.38 -8.66
CA SER A 20 -11.43 9.06 -7.36
C SER A 20 -10.66 8.30 -6.30
N CYS A 21 -9.56 8.89 -5.84
CA CYS A 21 -8.66 8.45 -4.76
C CYS A 21 -7.38 7.70 -5.17
N VAL A 22 -6.81 7.96 -6.35
CA VAL A 22 -5.35 7.78 -6.50
C VAL A 22 -4.71 8.94 -5.73
N LYS A 23 -4.03 8.63 -4.63
CA LYS A 23 -3.29 9.59 -3.82
C LYS A 23 -1.85 9.12 -3.69
N THR A 24 -0.96 10.06 -3.43
CA THR A 24 0.39 9.74 -2.97
C THR A 24 0.33 9.43 -1.48
N PHE A 25 1.02 8.38 -1.06
CA PHE A 25 1.21 8.02 0.33
C PHE A 25 2.70 7.90 0.60
N THR A 26 3.14 8.36 1.76
CA THR A 26 4.52 8.30 2.19
C THR A 26 4.63 7.25 3.28
N CYS A 27 5.50 6.25 3.08
CA CYS A 27 5.84 5.25 4.07
C CYS A 27 7.20 5.62 4.70
N GLU A 28 7.19 5.94 5.97
CA GLU A 28 8.41 6.23 6.74
C GLU A 28 8.70 5.02 7.64
N CYS A 29 9.83 4.35 7.41
CA CYS A 29 10.27 3.22 8.22
C CYS A 29 11.52 3.57 9.00
N THR A 30 11.56 3.18 10.28
CA THR A 30 12.74 3.29 11.14
C THR A 30 13.04 1.94 11.76
N TYR A 31 14.25 1.44 11.51
CA TYR A 31 14.86 0.34 12.26
C TYR A 31 15.69 0.91 13.40
N LYS A 32 15.53 0.35 14.60
CA LYS A 32 16.32 0.69 15.76
C LYS A 32 16.80 -0.56 16.47
N ASP A 33 18.09 -0.61 16.72
CA ASP A 33 18.78 -1.58 17.59
C ASP A 33 19.57 -0.83 18.68
N SER A 34 20.24 -1.56 19.57
CA SER A 34 21.03 -0.99 20.67
C SER A 34 22.17 -0.08 20.19
N ASN A 35 22.70 -0.30 18.98
CA ASN A 35 23.89 0.40 18.47
C ASN A 35 23.65 1.20 17.19
N PHE A 36 22.48 1.05 16.56
CA PHE A 36 22.25 1.58 15.22
C PHE A 36 20.79 2.01 15.03
N THR A 37 20.61 3.10 14.29
CA THR A 37 19.29 3.56 13.85
C THR A 37 19.38 3.86 12.37
N TYR A 38 18.42 3.32 11.62
CA TYR A 38 18.28 3.54 10.18
C TYR A 38 16.85 3.99 9.88
N SER A 39 16.72 5.07 9.13
CA SER A 39 15.44 5.60 8.69
C SER A 39 15.44 5.73 7.18
N THR A 40 14.31 5.39 6.59
CA THR A 40 14.09 5.45 5.14
C THR A 40 12.64 5.84 4.86
N GLU A 41 12.43 6.48 3.72
CA GLU A 41 11.15 6.99 3.28
C GLU A 41 10.92 6.60 1.82
N GLU A 42 9.72 6.10 1.51
CA GLU A 42 9.30 5.79 0.14
C GLU A 42 7.89 6.30 -0.14
N ASN A 43 7.64 6.72 -1.38
CA ASN A 43 6.35 7.24 -1.82
C ASN A 43 5.63 6.24 -2.73
N TYR A 44 4.39 5.89 -2.39
CA TYR A 44 3.54 4.99 -3.14
C TYR A 44 2.34 5.74 -3.73
N VAL A 45 2.14 5.63 -5.04
CA VAL A 45 0.99 6.20 -5.75
C VAL A 45 -0.08 5.13 -5.92
N GLY A 46 -1.29 5.39 -5.43
CA GLY A 46 -2.40 4.47 -5.62
C GLY A 46 -3.48 4.61 -4.55
N THR A 47 -4.00 3.46 -4.11
CA THR A 47 -4.99 3.41 -3.03
C THR A 47 -4.29 3.23 -1.68
N LYS A 48 -4.92 3.71 -0.60
CA LYS A 48 -4.38 3.52 0.77
C LYS A 48 -4.10 2.05 1.09
N LYS A 49 -4.96 1.13 0.64
CA LYS A 49 -4.78 -0.32 0.87
C LYS A 49 -3.53 -0.86 0.19
N LYS A 50 -3.29 -0.47 -1.06
CA LYS A 50 -2.10 -0.87 -1.80
C LYS A 50 -0.84 -0.26 -1.17
N ALA A 51 -0.85 1.04 -0.91
CA ALA A 51 0.26 1.72 -0.26
C ALA A 51 0.58 1.17 1.14
N GLN A 52 -0.44 0.74 1.90
CA GLN A 52 -0.23 0.05 3.18
C GLN A 52 0.45 -1.30 2.96
N SER A 53 -0.01 -2.10 2.01
CA SER A 53 0.61 -3.39 1.68
C SER A 53 2.07 -3.23 1.25
N ASP A 54 2.37 -2.23 0.42
CA ASP A 54 3.72 -1.95 -0.05
C ASP A 54 4.62 -1.47 1.12
N CYS A 55 4.08 -0.64 2.02
CA CYS A 55 4.78 -0.20 3.25
C CYS A 55 5.02 -1.34 4.25
N ASP A 56 4.08 -2.29 4.37
CA ASP A 56 4.24 -3.47 5.21
C ASP A 56 5.30 -4.42 4.63
N ASN A 57 5.36 -4.58 3.30
CA ASN A 57 6.43 -5.33 2.64
C ASN A 57 7.80 -4.69 2.89
N MET A 58 7.90 -3.35 2.77
CA MET A 58 9.12 -2.61 3.08
C MET A 58 9.56 -2.81 4.55
N LYS A 59 8.61 -2.84 5.49
CA LYS A 59 8.89 -3.15 6.90
C LYS A 59 9.51 -4.53 7.05
N ASP A 60 8.94 -5.53 6.39
CA ASP A 60 9.40 -6.91 6.45
C ASP A 60 10.79 -7.06 5.81
N ASP A 61 11.04 -6.40 4.69
CA ASP A 61 12.35 -6.37 4.03
C ASP A 61 13.43 -5.75 4.92
N ILE A 62 13.15 -4.63 5.58
CA ILE A 62 14.08 -4.00 6.54
C ILE A 62 14.28 -4.93 7.74
N ASN A 63 13.21 -5.54 8.26
CA ASN A 63 13.33 -6.45 9.39
C ASN A 63 14.18 -7.67 9.02
N TYR A 64 13.98 -8.27 7.85
CA TYR A 64 14.77 -9.41 7.41
C TYR A 64 16.23 -9.03 7.10
N GLY A 65 16.46 -7.85 6.49
CA GLY A 65 17.79 -7.38 6.10
C GLY A 65 18.66 -6.94 7.29
N TYR A 66 18.07 -6.31 8.31
CA TYR A 66 18.81 -5.71 9.43
C TYR A 66 18.63 -6.45 10.77
N ASN A 67 17.54 -7.18 10.97
CA ASN A 67 17.25 -7.85 12.25
C ASN A 67 17.72 -9.32 12.29
N SER A 68 18.90 -9.62 11.74
CA SER A 68 19.44 -10.99 11.72
C SER A 68 19.69 -11.57 13.13
N LEU A 69 19.89 -10.71 14.13
CA LEU A 69 20.12 -11.08 15.53
C LEU A 69 18.83 -11.03 16.38
N GLY A 70 17.70 -10.56 15.84
CA GLY A 70 16.42 -10.48 16.55
C GLY A 70 16.35 -9.43 17.66
N THR A 71 17.35 -8.54 17.78
CA THR A 71 17.45 -7.53 18.85
C THR A 71 16.88 -6.16 18.46
N GLY A 72 16.70 -5.92 17.16
CA GLY A 72 16.19 -4.66 16.64
C GLY A 72 14.69 -4.66 16.44
N THR A 73 14.13 -3.47 16.27
CA THR A 73 12.70 -3.25 16.01
C THR A 73 12.53 -2.37 14.79
N VAL A 74 11.61 -2.73 13.90
CA VAL A 74 11.20 -1.90 12.76
C VAL A 74 9.82 -1.32 13.05
N SER A 75 9.70 0.00 12.94
CA SER A 75 8.44 0.72 12.96
C SER A 75 8.24 1.44 11.64
N CYS A 76 7.08 1.28 11.02
CA CYS A 76 6.73 1.97 9.78
C CYS A 76 5.41 2.72 9.95
N THR A 77 5.33 3.93 9.41
CA THR A 77 4.14 4.76 9.43
C THR A 77 3.77 5.14 8.01
N LEU A 78 2.54 4.83 7.59
CA LEU A 78 1.97 5.30 6.34
C LEU A 78 1.20 6.60 6.56
N ARG A 79 1.54 7.65 5.82
CA ARG A 79 0.88 8.96 5.84
C ARG A 79 0.39 9.31 4.44
N ALA A 80 -0.59 10.21 4.35
CA ALA A 80 -0.93 10.81 3.06
C ALA A 80 0.26 11.71 2.66
N GLY A 81 0.79 11.50 1.46
CA GLY A 81 1.79 12.38 0.88
C GLY A 81 1.16 13.72 0.55
N LEU A 82 1.94 14.80 0.68
CA LEU A 82 1.53 16.11 0.19
C LEU A 82 1.58 16.07 -1.35
N GLU A 83 0.46 16.43 -1.98
CA GLU A 83 0.36 16.63 -3.44
C GLU A 83 1.18 17.83 -3.90
#